data_AF-A0A0M3K4Q0-F1
#
_entry.id   AF-A0A0M3K4Q0-F1
#
_cell.length_a   1.000
_cell.length_b   1.000
_cell.length_c   1.000
_cell.angle_alpha   90.00
_cell.angle_beta   90.00
_cell.angle_gamma   90.00
#
_symmetry.space_group_name_H-M   'P 1'
#
loop_
_entity.id
_entity.type
_entity.pdbx_description
1 polymer ?
#
loop_
_entity_poly.entity_id
_entity_poly.type
_entity_poly.pdbx_seq_one_letter_code
_entity_poly.pdbx_strand_id
1 'polypeptide(L)'
;LAVGAEIIERIREQIKEKTQFHCSAGIGSNKMIAKLVCSRHKPRQQSLIPDAFIPEVFRNTRIRSIRNLGGKLGRALMDAFSIEAGL
;
A
#
# COMPACT_ATOMS: atom_id res chain seq x y z
N LEU A 1 -14.20 -1.10 -7.68
CA LEU A 1 -12.99 -1.77 -7.14
C LEU A 1 -12.86 -3.23 -7.57
N ALA A 2 -13.93 -4.05 -7.54
CA ALA A 2 -13.88 -5.46 -7.95
C ALA A 2 -13.35 -5.67 -9.38
N VAL A 3 -13.84 -4.91 -10.36
CA VAL A 3 -13.33 -4.94 -11.75
C VAL A 3 -11.83 -4.63 -11.83
N GLY A 4 -11.36 -3.66 -11.05
CA GLY A 4 -9.92 -3.34 -10.97
C GLY A 4 -9.11 -4.49 -10.38
N ALA A 5 -9.63 -5.20 -9.37
CA ALA A 5 -8.98 -6.37 -8.79
C ALA A 5 -8.90 -7.54 -9.78
N GLU A 6 -9.94 -7.77 -10.58
CA GLU A 6 -9.94 -8.79 -11.63
C GLU A 6 -8.89 -8.50 -12.71
N ILE A 7 -8.83 -7.25 -13.19
CA ILE A 7 -7.84 -6.83 -14.19
C ILE A 7 -6.41 -7.02 -13.65
N ILE A 8 -6.18 -6.66 -12.38
CA ILE A 8 -4.86 -6.81 -11.76
C ILE A 8 -4.50 -8.28 -11.59
N GLU A 9 -5.45 -9.17 -11.27
CA GLU A 9 -5.16 -10.62 -11.19
C GLU A 9 -4.66 -11.15 -12.53
N ARG A 10 -5.36 -10.83 -13.63
CA ARG A 10 -4.94 -11.21 -14.99
C ARG A 10 -3.55 -10.66 -15.34
N ILE A 11 -3.23 -9.43 -14.94
CA ILE A 11 -1.89 -8.85 -15.16
C ILE A 11 -0.83 -9.61 -14.36
N ARG A 12 -1.10 -9.98 -13.11
CA ARG A 12 -0.18 -10.73 -12.26
C ARG A 12 0.07 -12.14 -12.80
N GLU A 13 -0.96 -12.80 -13.30
CA GLU A 13 -0.88 -14.09 -14.00
C GLU A 13 0.02 -13.97 -15.24
N GLN A 14 -0.24 -12.98 -16.11
CA GLN A 14 0.59 -12.76 -17.30
C GLN A 14 2.06 -12.47 -16.99
N ILE A 15 2.34 -11.73 -15.92
CA ILE A 15 3.73 -11.52 -15.44
C ILE A 15 4.33 -12.87 -15.04
N LYS A 16 3.61 -13.69 -14.27
CA LYS A 16 4.10 -15.00 -13.84
C LYS A 16 4.35 -15.93 -15.03
N GLU A 17 3.42 -16.01 -15.97
CA GLU A 17 3.56 -16.85 -17.17
C GLU A 17 4.78 -16.45 -18.01
N LYS A 18 4.93 -15.15 -18.30
CA LYS A 18 5.97 -14.63 -19.20
C LYS A 18 7.35 -14.53 -18.58
N THR A 19 7.44 -14.37 -17.26
CA THR A 19 8.71 -14.05 -16.57
C THR A 19 9.09 -15.05 -15.48
N GLN A 20 8.18 -15.95 -15.09
CA GLN A 20 8.31 -16.83 -13.93
C GLN A 20 8.43 -16.11 -12.58
N PHE A 21 8.36 -14.78 -12.55
CA PHE A 21 8.36 -13.99 -11.32
C PHE A 21 6.96 -13.83 -10.73
N HIS A 22 6.87 -13.92 -9.41
CA HIS A 22 5.66 -13.58 -8.70
C HIS A 22 5.68 -12.11 -8.27
N CYS A 23 4.52 -11.47 -8.28
CA CYS A 23 4.35 -10.12 -7.77
C CYS A 23 3.12 -10.00 -6.85
N SER A 24 3.13 -8.94 -6.05
CA SER A 24 1.97 -8.47 -5.27
C SER A 24 1.49 -7.16 -5.84
N ALA A 25 0.22 -6.85 -5.62
CA ALA A 25 -0.40 -5.62 -6.11
C ALA A 25 -1.30 -4.98 -5.06
N GLY A 26 -1.52 -3.67 -5.20
CA GLY A 26 -2.46 -2.93 -4.37
C GLY A 26 -3.39 -2.10 -5.22
N ILE A 27 -4.67 -2.08 -4.85
CA ILE A 27 -5.73 -1.34 -5.54
C ILE A 27 -6.35 -0.35 -4.54
N GLY A 28 -6.39 0.92 -4.91
CA GLY A 28 -7.00 1.99 -4.11
C GLY A 28 -7.28 3.21 -4.97
N SER A 29 -7.93 4.22 -4.39
CA SER A 29 -8.37 5.44 -5.09
C SER A 29 -7.23 6.31 -5.64
N ASN A 30 -6.01 6.13 -5.17
CA ASN A 30 -4.84 6.84 -5.68
C ASN A 30 -3.53 6.03 -5.51
N LYS A 31 -2.45 6.54 -6.12
CA LYS A 31 -1.13 5.88 -6.15
C LYS A 31 -0.52 5.69 -4.76
N MET A 32 -0.78 6.58 -3.81
CA MET A 32 -0.23 6.49 -2.45
C MET A 32 -0.91 5.36 -1.68
N ILE A 33 -2.25 5.32 -1.71
CA ILE A 33 -3.05 4.26 -1.08
C ILE A 33 -2.76 2.89 -1.69
N ALA A 34 -2.75 2.79 -3.03
CA ALA A 34 -2.42 1.55 -3.73
C ALA A 34 -1.02 1.01 -3.34
N LYS A 35 -0.02 1.90 -3.24
CA LYS A 35 1.33 1.50 -2.81
C LYS A 35 1.40 1.04 -1.36
N LEU A 36 0.61 1.67 -0.48
CA LEU A 36 0.54 1.32 0.95
C LEU A 36 -0.06 -0.07 1.15
N VAL A 37 -1.22 -0.34 0.56
CA VAL A 37 -1.92 -1.63 0.75
C VAL A 37 -1.24 -2.78 0.03
N CYS A 38 -0.55 -2.54 -1.10
CA CYS A 38 0.25 -3.54 -1.81
C CYS A 38 1.27 -4.24 -0.89
N SER A 39 1.85 -3.53 0.08
CA SER A 39 2.85 -4.10 1.00
C SER A 39 2.27 -4.96 2.12
N ARG A 40 0.97 -4.86 2.44
CA ARG A 40 0.41 -5.45 3.67
C ARG A 40 0.29 -6.98 3.65
N HIS A 41 -0.01 -7.56 2.49
CA HIS A 41 -0.19 -9.01 2.34
C HIS A 41 0.81 -9.63 1.37
N LYS A 42 2.03 -9.08 1.33
CA LYS A 42 3.13 -9.76 0.64
C LYS A 42 3.44 -11.08 1.36
N PRO A 43 3.88 -12.12 0.63
CA PRO A 43 4.14 -12.17 -0.82
C PRO A 43 2.95 -12.71 -1.65
N ARG A 44 2.97 -12.49 -2.98
CA ARG A 44 2.10 -13.12 -3.99
C ARG A 44 0.59 -12.93 -3.83
N GLN A 45 0.15 -11.95 -3.04
CA GLN A 45 -1.26 -11.56 -2.96
C GLN A 45 -1.49 -10.18 -3.56
N GLN A 46 -2.75 -9.86 -3.82
CA GLN A 46 -3.21 -8.52 -4.11
C GLN A 46 -4.15 -8.02 -3.01
N SER A 47 -4.16 -6.71 -2.76
CA SER A 47 -5.00 -6.11 -1.72
C SER A 47 -5.73 -4.89 -2.26
N LEU A 48 -7.04 -4.83 -2.05
CA LEU A 48 -7.84 -3.66 -2.38
C LEU A 48 -8.34 -2.99 -1.10
N ILE A 49 -8.57 -1.69 -1.16
CA ILE A 49 -9.16 -0.93 -0.06
C ILE A 49 -10.27 -0.01 -0.58
N PRO A 50 -11.50 -0.11 -0.06
CA PRO A 50 -12.53 0.90 -0.26
C PRO A 50 -12.22 2.18 0.51
N ASP A 51 -12.58 3.33 -0.04
CA ASP A 51 -12.25 4.63 0.56
C ASP A 51 -12.79 4.80 1.99
N ALA A 52 -13.94 4.19 2.28
CA ALA A 52 -14.54 4.18 3.62
C ALA A 52 -13.62 3.57 4.70
N PHE A 53 -12.69 2.68 4.33
CA PHE A 53 -11.76 2.01 5.26
C PHE A 53 -10.37 2.68 5.33
N ILE A 54 -10.10 3.71 4.51
CA ILE A 54 -8.83 4.44 4.56
C ILE A 54 -8.54 5.02 5.97
N PRO A 55 -9.52 5.66 6.66
CA PRO A 55 -9.27 6.17 8.00
C PRO A 55 -8.85 5.08 9.00
N GLU A 56 -9.44 3.89 8.91
CA GLU A 56 -9.09 2.75 9.75
C GLU A 56 -7.68 2.24 9.48
N VAL A 57 -7.33 2.13 8.20
CA VAL A 57 -5.98 1.75 7.79
C VAL A 57 -4.95 2.74 8.32
N PHE A 58 -5.25 4.04 8.32
CA PHE A 58 -4.34 5.07 8.83
C PHE A 58 -4.20 5.10 10.34
N ARG A 59 -5.23 4.73 11.13
CA ARG A 59 -5.11 4.62 12.60
C ARG A 59 -3.92 3.76 13.04
N ASN A 60 -3.61 2.71 12.26
CA ASN A 60 -2.52 1.77 12.55
C ASN A 60 -1.33 1.90 11.57
N THR A 61 -1.26 2.96 10.77
CA THR A 61 -0.17 3.17 9.80
C THR A 61 0.88 4.11 10.35
N ARG A 62 2.13 3.65 10.46
CA ARG A 62 3.25 4.53 10.82
C ARG A 62 3.47 5.56 9.72
N ILE A 63 3.61 6.84 10.09
CA ILE A 63 3.83 7.95 9.13
C ILE A 63 4.95 7.63 8.14
N ARG A 64 6.08 7.11 8.64
CA ARG A 64 7.26 6.80 7.81
C ARG A 64 7.07 5.63 6.83
N SER A 65 5.99 4.86 6.95
CA SER A 65 5.63 3.80 5.99
C SER A 65 4.86 4.33 4.78
N ILE A 66 4.35 5.57 4.85
CA ILE A 66 3.63 6.21 3.76
C ILE A 66 4.63 6.67 2.69
N ARG A 67 4.28 6.45 1.42
CA ARG A 67 5.09 6.87 0.27
C ARG A 67 5.42 8.38 0.39
N ASN A 68 6.69 8.73 0.16
CA ASN A 68 7.28 10.07 0.30
C ASN A 68 7.50 10.56 1.75
N LEU A 69 7.05 9.82 2.77
CA LEU A 69 7.23 10.20 4.19
C LEU A 69 8.29 9.36 4.93
N GLY A 70 9.03 8.48 4.25
CA GLY A 70 10.06 7.65 4.91
C GLY A 70 11.32 8.40 5.39
N GLY A 71 11.57 9.60 4.84
CA GLY A 71 12.81 10.38 5.03
C GLY A 71 12.66 11.57 6.00
N LYS A 72 13.38 12.66 5.68
CA LYS A 72 13.46 13.87 6.52
C LYS A 72 12.10 14.52 6.79
N LEU A 73 11.25 14.64 5.76
CA LEU A 73 9.91 15.23 5.91
C LEU A 73 9.05 14.47 6.92
N GLY A 74 8.98 13.14 6.82
CA GLY A 74 8.20 12.35 7.77
C GLY A 74 8.77 12.39 9.18
N ARG A 75 10.10 12.52 9.34
CA ARG A 75 10.70 12.77 10.66
C ARG A 75 10.28 14.13 11.22
N ALA A 76 10.43 15.19 10.43
CA ALA A 76 10.03 16.54 10.84
C ALA A 76 8.55 16.63 11.21
N LEU A 77 7.65 15.92 10.50
CA LEU A 77 6.24 15.84 10.85
C LEU A 77 6.00 15.12 12.18
N MET A 78 6.66 13.98 12.41
CA MET A 78 6.53 13.27 13.69
C MET A 78 7.03 14.12 14.86
N ASP A 79 8.15 14.82 14.68
CA ASP A 79 8.71 15.72 15.71
C ASP A 79 7.76 16.91 15.99
N ALA A 80 7.28 17.57 14.94
CA ALA A 80 6.41 18.75 15.04
C ALA A 80 5.04 18.46 15.68
N PHE A 81 4.52 17.24 15.51
CA PHE A 81 3.23 16.82 16.07
C PHE A 81 3.37 15.89 17.27
N SER A 82 4.58 15.69 17.80
CA SER A 82 4.88 14.80 18.94
C SER A 82 4.30 13.39 18.78
N ILE A 83 4.39 12.85 17.57
CA ILE A 83 3.91 11.51 17.24
C ILE A 83 5.06 10.53 17.46
N GLU A 84 4.93 9.65 18.45
CA GLU A 84 5.94 8.63 18.71
C GLU A 84 6.12 7.71 17.50
N ALA A 85 7.37 7.40 17.16
CA ALA A 85 7.71 6.39 16.17
C ALA A 85 7.39 5.01 16.74
N GLY A 86 6.12 4.62 16.73
CA GLY A 86 5.67 3.31 17.23
C GLY A 86 6.50 2.16 16.63
N LEU A 87 6.99 1.31 17.53
CA LEU A 87 7.75 0.07 17.29
C LEU A 87 7.08 -0.86 16.29
#